data_AF-A0A1M3BHN6-F1
#
_entry.id   AF-A0A1M3BHN6-F1
#
_cell.length_a   1.000
_cell.length_b   1.000
_cell.length_c   1.000
_cell.angle_alpha   90.00
_cell.angle_beta   90.00
_cell.angle_gamma   90.00
#
_symmetry.space_group_name_H-M   'P 1'
#
loop_
_entity.id
_entity.type
_entity.pdbx_description
1 polymer ?
#
loop_
_entity_poly.entity_id
_entity_poly.type
_entity_poly.pdbx_seq_one_letter_code
_entity_poly.pdbx_strand_id
1 'polypeptide(L)'
;MSDFLEACRREWKRLGVPDPVAAEMAADLEADLAQAREEGVAAEEVLGSGAFDPPGFAATWARERGVIPAPAASRHPAARWAVPLAFAAFAILTALGAAAAVLAFHGADVVGVARAASPHRLVSPLRDFTHPVGPPAEGLRPVAVVLLVVGLAGIALTAIFWLRRSDRSWRGPRAS
;
A
#
# COMPACT_ATOMS: atom_id res chain seq x y z
N MET A 1 -43.95 14.85 7.65
CA MET A 1 -43.09 15.41 6.57
C MET A 1 -42.22 16.53 7.11
N SER A 2 -42.79 17.48 7.87
CA SER A 2 -42.06 18.51 8.64
C SER A 2 -40.84 17.97 9.39
N ASP A 3 -40.99 16.83 10.06
CA ASP A 3 -39.95 16.27 10.94
C ASP A 3 -38.70 15.83 10.14
N PHE A 4 -38.88 15.37 8.90
CA PHE A 4 -37.80 15.01 7.99
C PHE A 4 -37.00 16.27 7.59
N LEU A 5 -37.70 17.34 7.20
CA LEU A 5 -37.08 18.62 6.84
C LEU A 5 -36.39 19.27 8.04
N GLU A 6 -36.95 19.17 9.25
CA GLU A 6 -36.31 19.66 10.47
C GLU A 6 -35.05 18.88 10.82
N ALA A 7 -35.07 17.55 10.65
CA ALA A 7 -33.88 16.73 10.83
C ALA A 7 -32.79 17.12 9.81
N CYS A 8 -33.16 17.34 8.55
CA CYS A 8 -32.23 17.82 7.51
C CYS A 8 -31.65 19.20 7.85
N ARG A 9 -32.48 20.16 8.25
CA ARG A 9 -32.04 21.51 8.64
C ARG A 9 -31.06 21.49 9.82
N ARG A 10 -31.35 20.68 10.84
CA ARG A 10 -30.47 20.49 12.00
C ARG A 10 -29.12 19.90 11.59
N GLU A 11 -29.13 18.96 10.65
CA GLU A 11 -27.91 18.36 10.13
C GLU A 11 -27.09 19.34 9.29
N TRP A 12 -27.72 20.10 8.39
CA TRP A 12 -27.04 21.16 7.63
C TRP A 12 -26.38 22.19 8.54
N LYS A 13 -27.06 22.60 9.61
CA LYS A 13 -26.48 23.46 10.64
C LYS A 13 -25.25 22.83 11.30
N ARG A 14 -25.32 21.54 11.63
CA ARG A 14 -24.18 20.78 12.20
C ARG A 14 -22.99 20.70 11.24
N LEU A 15 -23.26 20.58 9.94
CA LEU A 15 -22.25 20.51 8.89
C LEU A 15 -21.67 21.88 8.49
N GLY A 16 -22.20 22.97 9.05
CA GLY A 16 -21.73 24.33 8.78
C GLY A 16 -22.27 24.93 7.47
N VAL A 17 -23.37 24.41 6.94
CA VAL A 17 -24.09 25.04 5.82
C VAL A 17 -24.64 26.39 6.28
N PRO A 18 -24.41 27.50 5.55
CA PRO A 18 -24.99 28.79 5.90
C PRO A 18 -26.52 28.76 5.94
N ASP A 19 -27.12 29.36 6.96
CA ASP A 19 -28.58 29.42 7.14
C ASP A 19 -29.39 29.85 5.89
N PRO A 20 -29.00 30.90 5.11
CA PRO A 20 -29.75 31.24 3.89
C PRO A 20 -29.70 30.13 2.85
N VAL A 21 -28.56 29.45 2.69
CA VAL A 21 -28.40 28.32 1.76
C VAL A 21 -29.21 27.11 2.24
N ALA A 22 -29.20 26.83 3.55
CA ALA A 22 -30.01 25.77 4.13
C ALA A 22 -31.51 26.01 3.96
N ALA A 23 -31.96 27.28 3.99
CA ALA A 23 -33.34 27.64 3.75
C ALA A 23 -33.75 27.41 2.28
N GLU A 24 -32.92 27.81 1.33
CA GLU A 24 -33.12 27.53 -0.10
C GLU A 24 -33.17 26.02 -0.36
N MET A 25 -32.20 25.26 0.17
CA MET A 25 -32.19 23.80 0.04
C MET A 25 -33.42 23.13 0.66
N ALA A 26 -33.94 23.64 1.77
CA ALA A 26 -35.16 23.13 2.39
C ALA A 26 -36.39 23.40 1.51
N ALA A 27 -36.46 24.58 0.89
CA ALA A 27 -37.56 24.95 0.00
C ALA A 27 -37.56 24.11 -1.27
N ASP A 28 -36.39 23.88 -1.88
CA ASP A 28 -36.24 22.98 -3.04
C ASP A 28 -36.76 21.57 -2.70
N LEU A 29 -36.31 21.00 -1.58
CA LEU A 29 -36.74 19.67 -1.13
C LEU A 29 -38.23 19.59 -0.80
N GLU A 30 -38.78 20.63 -0.20
CA GLU A 30 -40.21 20.71 0.10
C GLU A 30 -41.05 20.73 -1.19
N ALA A 31 -40.59 21.47 -2.22
CA ALA A 31 -41.23 21.50 -3.53
C ALA A 31 -41.19 20.12 -4.21
N ASP A 32 -40.03 19.45 -4.22
CA ASP A 32 -39.88 18.11 -4.80
C ASP A 32 -40.81 17.09 -4.13
N LEU A 33 -40.93 17.13 -2.80
CA LEU A 33 -41.82 16.24 -2.05
C LEU A 33 -43.30 16.57 -2.22
N ALA A 34 -43.64 17.86 -2.36
CA ALA A 34 -45.00 18.28 -2.66
C ALA A 34 -45.44 17.78 -4.04
N GLN A 35 -44.59 17.97 -5.06
CA GLN A 35 -44.84 17.46 -6.41
C GLN A 35 -44.99 15.94 -6.42
N ALA A 36 -44.10 15.20 -5.75
CA ALA A 36 -44.21 13.74 -5.64
C ALA A 36 -45.54 13.30 -5.05
N ARG A 37 -46.01 13.98 -3.99
CA ARG A 37 -47.30 13.72 -3.37
C ARG A 37 -48.46 14.00 -4.33
N GLU A 38 -48.39 15.07 -5.12
CA GLU A 38 -49.41 15.40 -6.13
C GLU A 38 -49.47 14.33 -7.23
N GLU A 39 -48.33 13.78 -7.60
CA GLU A 39 -48.21 12.68 -8.56
C GLU A 39 -48.57 11.30 -7.97
N GLY A 40 -48.86 11.24 -6.65
CA GLY A 40 -49.16 9.99 -5.94
C GLY A 40 -47.93 9.10 -5.74
N VAL A 41 -46.73 9.63 -5.95
CA VAL A 41 -45.45 8.93 -5.78
C VAL A 41 -45.06 8.97 -4.31
N ALA A 42 -44.60 7.82 -3.79
CA ALA A 42 -44.15 7.71 -2.41
C ALA A 42 -42.81 8.44 -2.20
N ALA A 43 -42.59 9.01 -1.01
CA ALA A 43 -41.35 9.75 -0.72
C ALA A 43 -40.11 8.83 -0.81
N GLU A 44 -40.28 7.55 -0.51
CA GLU A 44 -39.27 6.50 -0.63
C GLU A 44 -38.80 6.28 -2.08
N GLU A 45 -39.68 6.51 -3.05
CA GLU A 45 -39.36 6.37 -4.46
C GLU A 45 -38.56 7.56 -4.99
N VAL A 46 -38.79 8.76 -4.43
CA VAL A 46 -38.05 9.99 -4.79
C VAL A 46 -36.71 10.09 -4.06
N LEU A 47 -36.70 9.84 -2.75
CA LEU A 47 -35.51 10.00 -1.91
C LEU A 47 -34.66 8.72 -1.81
N GLY A 48 -35.18 7.59 -2.31
CA GLY A 48 -34.55 6.29 -2.18
C GLY A 48 -34.35 5.88 -0.71
N SER A 49 -33.20 5.26 -0.43
CA SER A 49 -32.82 4.89 0.94
C SER A 49 -32.65 6.09 1.88
N GLY A 50 -32.50 7.30 1.33
CA GLY A 50 -32.40 8.54 2.10
C GLY A 50 -33.69 8.90 2.84
N ALA A 51 -34.85 8.38 2.42
CA ALA A 51 -36.13 8.61 3.09
C ALA A 51 -36.12 8.17 4.57
N PHE A 52 -35.33 7.15 4.89
CA PHE A 52 -35.24 6.56 6.23
C PHE A 52 -34.03 7.07 7.04
N ASP A 53 -33.14 7.86 6.43
CA ASP A 53 -31.96 8.45 7.07
C ASP A 53 -31.86 9.95 6.72
N PRO A 54 -32.69 10.81 7.35
CA PRO A 54 -32.68 12.24 7.07
C PRO A 54 -31.29 12.90 7.24
N PRO A 55 -30.50 12.61 8.30
CA PRO A 55 -29.15 13.15 8.43
C PRO A 55 -28.20 12.71 7.31
N GLY A 56 -28.17 11.41 6.95
CA GLY A 56 -27.32 10.92 5.88
C GLY A 56 -27.70 11.49 4.51
N PHE A 57 -29.00 11.63 4.26
CA PHE A 57 -29.53 12.29 3.07
C PHE A 57 -29.12 13.77 3.01
N ALA A 58 -29.33 14.53 4.09
CA ALA A 58 -28.95 15.93 4.19
C ALA A 58 -27.45 16.16 3.93
N ALA A 59 -26.60 15.31 4.50
CA ALA A 59 -25.15 15.34 4.27
C ALA A 59 -24.76 15.05 2.82
N THR A 60 -25.48 14.16 2.15
CA THR A 60 -25.22 13.79 0.75
C THR A 60 -25.70 14.90 -0.19
N TRP A 61 -26.89 15.45 0.03
CA TRP A 61 -27.40 16.59 -0.75
C TRP A 61 -26.48 17.80 -0.65
N ALA A 62 -26.09 18.21 0.57
CA ALA A 62 -25.20 19.35 0.76
C ALA A 62 -23.85 19.16 0.03
N ARG A 63 -23.39 17.91 -0.09
CA ARG A 63 -22.17 17.56 -0.83
C ARG A 63 -22.38 17.63 -2.35
N GLU A 64 -23.50 17.13 -2.85
CA GLU A 64 -23.84 17.18 -4.28
C GLU A 64 -24.00 18.61 -4.78
N ARG A 65 -24.55 19.51 -3.95
CA ARG A 65 -24.61 20.95 -4.22
C ARG A 65 -23.26 21.67 -4.02
N GLY A 66 -22.22 20.96 -3.57
CA GLY A 66 -20.89 21.53 -3.33
C GLY A 66 -20.82 22.54 -2.17
N VAL A 67 -21.84 22.55 -1.30
CA VAL A 67 -21.95 23.50 -0.18
C VAL A 67 -20.99 23.13 0.95
N ILE A 68 -20.76 21.83 1.15
CA ILE A 68 -19.76 21.32 2.09
C ILE A 68 -18.62 20.66 1.31
N PRO A 69 -17.38 20.77 1.81
CA PRO A 69 -16.25 20.08 1.19
C PRO A 69 -16.51 18.57 1.20
N ALA A 70 -16.20 17.91 0.08
CA ALA A 70 -16.23 16.46 0.04
C ALA A 70 -15.33 15.93 1.17
N PRO A 71 -15.78 14.93 1.96
CA PRO A 71 -14.95 14.33 2.99
C PRO A 71 -13.64 13.95 2.34
N ALA A 72 -12.52 14.50 2.83
CA ALA A 72 -11.22 14.35 2.21
C ALA A 72 -11.02 12.87 1.91
N ALA A 73 -11.15 12.51 0.63
CA ALA A 73 -11.32 11.13 0.22
C ALA A 73 -10.22 10.33 0.89
N SER A 74 -10.60 9.45 1.81
CA SER A 74 -9.63 8.67 2.58
C SER A 74 -8.72 8.03 1.55
N ARG A 75 -7.46 8.48 1.52
CA ARG A 75 -6.50 8.20 0.44
C ARG A 75 -6.63 6.73 0.04
N HIS A 76 -7.01 6.52 -1.21
CA HIS A 76 -7.31 5.27 -1.89
C HIS A 76 -7.15 3.98 -1.07
N PRO A 77 -8.18 3.10 -0.99
CA PRO A 77 -8.01 1.73 -0.53
C PRO A 77 -6.89 0.95 -1.23
N ALA A 78 -6.46 1.35 -2.43
CA ALA A 78 -5.31 0.75 -3.10
C ALA A 78 -3.98 0.91 -2.33
N ALA A 79 -3.80 2.03 -1.60
CA ALA A 79 -2.55 2.28 -0.88
C ALA A 79 -2.34 1.33 0.31
N ARG A 80 -3.43 0.80 0.89
CA ARG A 80 -3.36 -0.17 2.00
C ARG A 80 -2.95 -1.58 1.55
N TRP A 81 -3.12 -1.90 0.25
CA TRP A 81 -2.67 -3.16 -0.35
C TRP A 81 -1.33 -3.06 -1.09
N ALA A 82 -0.89 -1.84 -1.43
CA ALA A 82 0.39 -1.64 -2.11
C ALA A 82 1.59 -2.09 -1.25
N VAL A 83 1.53 -1.92 0.07
CA VAL A 83 2.61 -2.29 1.00
C VAL A 83 2.80 -3.81 1.09
N PRO A 84 1.77 -4.64 1.38
CA PRO A 84 1.95 -6.09 1.39
C PRO A 84 2.31 -6.65 0.01
N LEU A 85 1.79 -6.05 -1.08
CA LEU A 85 2.12 -6.47 -2.44
C LEU A 85 3.60 -6.20 -2.80
N ALA A 86 4.13 -5.05 -2.41
CA ALA A 86 5.55 -4.72 -2.59
C ALA A 86 6.46 -5.66 -1.78
N PHE A 87 6.07 -5.99 -0.54
CA PHE A 87 6.79 -6.97 0.27
C PHE A 87 6.78 -8.37 -0.35
N ALA A 88 5.63 -8.81 -0.87
CA ALA A 88 5.51 -10.11 -1.54
C ALA A 88 6.39 -10.17 -2.81
N ALA A 89 6.37 -9.11 -3.64
CA ALA A 89 7.22 -9.04 -4.83
C ALA A 89 8.71 -9.05 -4.49
N PHE A 90 9.12 -8.32 -3.45
CA PHE A 90 10.52 -8.30 -2.98
C PHE A 90 10.96 -9.67 -2.44
N ALA A 91 10.11 -10.34 -1.67
CA ALA A 91 10.40 -11.69 -1.16
C ALA A 91 10.57 -12.71 -2.29
N ILE A 92 9.72 -12.65 -3.33
CA ILE A 92 9.81 -13.52 -4.51
C ILE A 92 11.13 -13.27 -5.26
N LEU A 93 11.48 -12.01 -5.52
CA LEU A 93 12.73 -11.66 -6.21
C LEU A 93 13.96 -12.12 -5.43
N THR A 94 13.93 -11.98 -4.09
CA THR A 94 15.03 -12.43 -3.22
C THR A 94 15.17 -13.95 -3.25
N ALA A 95 14.06 -14.69 -3.21
CA ALA A 95 14.07 -16.15 -3.30
C ALA A 95 14.58 -16.65 -4.66
N LEU A 96 14.17 -16.01 -5.76
CA LEU A 96 14.65 -16.32 -7.10
C LEU A 96 16.16 -16.05 -7.24
N GLY A 97 16.64 -14.92 -6.72
CA GLY A 97 18.07 -14.59 -6.72
C GLY A 97 18.90 -15.61 -5.93
N ALA A 98 18.43 -16.03 -4.76
CA ALA A 98 19.08 -17.06 -3.97
C ALA A 98 19.12 -18.41 -4.68
N ALA A 99 18.02 -18.84 -5.30
CA ALA A 99 17.96 -20.09 -6.05
C ALA A 99 18.91 -20.09 -7.27
N ALA A 100 18.96 -18.99 -8.02
CA ALA A 100 19.88 -18.82 -9.14
C ALA A 100 21.35 -18.87 -8.71
N ALA A 101 21.69 -18.24 -7.58
CA ALA A 101 23.03 -18.30 -7.02
C ALA A 101 23.43 -19.74 -6.65
N VAL A 102 22.56 -20.48 -5.95
CA VAL A 102 22.82 -21.89 -5.58
C VAL A 102 23.08 -22.75 -6.81
N LEU A 103 22.29 -22.59 -7.89
CA LEU A 103 22.46 -23.30 -9.15
C LEU A 103 23.79 -22.95 -9.84
N ALA A 104 24.19 -21.68 -9.84
CA ALA A 104 25.45 -21.24 -10.42
C ALA A 104 26.67 -21.80 -9.67
N PHE A 105 26.60 -21.91 -8.33
CA PHE A 105 27.69 -22.49 -7.54
C PHE A 105 27.79 -24.01 -7.68
N HIS A 106 26.67 -24.74 -7.82
CA HIS A 106 26.70 -26.20 -8.01
C HIS A 106 27.10 -26.64 -9.43
N GLY A 107 26.95 -25.77 -10.44
CA GLY A 107 27.35 -26.08 -11.81
C GLY A 107 28.86 -26.05 -12.06
N ALA A 108 29.64 -25.42 -11.18
CA ALA A 108 31.08 -25.26 -11.36
C ALA A 108 31.92 -26.50 -10.98
N ASP A 109 31.38 -27.43 -10.22
CA ASP A 109 32.13 -28.58 -9.70
C ASP A 109 32.28 -29.75 -10.69
N VAL A 110 31.59 -29.73 -11.84
CA VAL A 110 31.52 -30.91 -12.74
C VAL A 110 32.38 -30.83 -14.00
N VAL A 111 33.06 -29.71 -14.28
CA VAL A 111 34.05 -29.62 -15.38
C VAL A 111 35.44 -29.97 -14.87
N GLY A 112 35.54 -31.13 -14.20
CA GLY A 112 36.79 -31.84 -14.03
C GLY A 112 37.20 -32.41 -15.38
N VAL A 113 37.94 -31.63 -16.17
CA VAL A 113 38.62 -32.09 -17.37
C VAL A 113 39.30 -33.41 -17.04
N ALA A 114 38.79 -34.49 -17.62
CA ALA A 114 39.43 -35.80 -17.62
C ALA A 114 40.80 -35.62 -18.28
N ARG A 115 41.82 -35.34 -17.47
CA ARG A 115 43.22 -35.34 -17.87
C ARG A 115 43.53 -36.79 -18.23
N ALA A 116 43.46 -37.08 -19.53
CA ALA A 116 43.78 -38.38 -20.10
C ALA A 116 45.11 -38.86 -19.50
N ALA A 117 45.02 -39.98 -18.78
CA ALA A 117 46.16 -40.66 -18.21
C ALA A 117 47.08 -41.11 -19.36
N SER A 118 48.26 -40.49 -19.46
CA SER A 118 49.37 -41.07 -20.21
C SER A 118 50.01 -42.14 -19.33
N PRO A 119 50.10 -43.41 -19.77
CA PRO A 119 50.86 -44.40 -19.03
C PRO A 119 52.34 -44.30 -19.40
N HIS A 120 53.19 -44.68 -18.45
CA HIS A 120 54.63 -44.94 -18.55
C HIS A 120 55.57 -43.75 -18.34
N ARG A 121 56.06 -43.60 -17.10
CA ARG A 121 57.47 -43.89 -16.81
C ARG A 121 57.74 -44.03 -15.31
N LEU A 122 58.52 -45.06 -15.01
CA LEU A 122 59.02 -45.50 -13.72
C LEU A 122 60.05 -44.52 -13.12
N VAL A 123 60.23 -44.66 -11.80
CA VAL A 123 61.40 -44.30 -10.96
C VAL A 123 61.47 -42.86 -10.41
N SER A 124 61.08 -42.67 -9.14
CA SER A 124 62.03 -42.41 -8.04
C SER A 124 61.33 -42.16 -6.68
N PRO A 125 61.96 -42.51 -5.54
CA PRO A 125 61.37 -42.42 -4.20
C PRO A 125 61.79 -41.16 -3.43
N LEU A 126 61.08 -40.90 -2.32
CA LEU A 126 61.32 -39.89 -1.27
C LEU A 126 61.08 -38.42 -1.65
N ARG A 127 59.92 -37.89 -1.23
CA ARG A 127 59.82 -36.51 -0.72
C ARG A 127 58.51 -36.27 0.04
N ASP A 128 58.70 -35.87 1.31
CA ASP A 128 57.91 -34.93 2.10
C ASP A 128 56.38 -35.04 2.14
N PHE A 129 55.90 -35.53 3.29
CA PHE A 129 54.56 -35.23 3.80
C PHE A 129 54.48 -33.74 4.20
N THR A 130 54.27 -32.86 3.23
CA THR A 130 53.67 -31.56 3.51
C THR A 130 52.16 -31.71 3.52
N HIS A 131 51.54 -31.52 4.69
CA HIS A 131 50.10 -31.44 4.84
C HIS A 131 49.50 -30.48 3.80
N PRO A 132 48.41 -30.86 3.10
CA PRO A 132 47.70 -29.91 2.26
C PRO A 132 47.08 -28.85 3.17
N VAL A 133 47.70 -27.67 3.22
CA VAL A 133 47.04 -26.44 3.65
C VAL A 133 45.89 -26.25 2.68
N GLY A 134 44.67 -26.59 3.12
CA GLY A 134 43.46 -26.38 2.34
C GLY A 134 43.38 -24.91 1.91
N PRO A 135 42.91 -24.63 0.69
CA PRO A 135 42.84 -23.25 0.20
C PRO A 135 42.01 -22.41 1.17
N PRO A 136 42.45 -21.19 1.50
CA PRO A 136 41.67 -20.30 2.34
C PRO A 136 40.28 -20.11 1.72
N ALA A 137 39.25 -20.10 2.56
CA ALA A 137 37.85 -19.95 2.19
C ALA A 137 37.53 -18.55 1.61
N GLU A 138 38.21 -18.14 0.54
CA GLU A 138 38.06 -16.84 -0.11
C GLU A 138 36.79 -16.75 -0.96
N GLY A 139 36.14 -17.87 -1.29
CA GLY A 139 34.94 -17.91 -2.13
C GLY A 139 33.66 -17.36 -1.49
N LEU A 140 33.59 -17.28 -0.15
CA LEU A 140 32.38 -16.83 0.57
C LEU A 140 32.35 -15.32 0.86
N ARG A 141 33.50 -14.64 0.74
CA ARG A 141 33.62 -13.19 0.94
C ARG A 141 32.69 -12.36 0.03
N PRO A 142 32.61 -12.60 -1.30
CA PRO A 142 31.76 -11.76 -2.16
C PRO A 142 30.27 -11.94 -1.84
N VAL A 143 29.83 -13.15 -1.50
CA VAL A 143 28.43 -13.43 -1.15
C VAL A 143 28.04 -12.72 0.16
N ALA A 144 28.91 -12.78 1.18
CA ALA A 144 28.69 -12.08 2.45
C ALA A 144 28.59 -10.56 2.25
N VAL A 145 29.42 -9.99 1.38
CA VAL A 145 29.37 -8.54 1.06
C VAL A 145 28.07 -8.18 0.34
N VAL A 146 27.62 -8.97 -0.63
CA VAL A 146 26.36 -8.70 -1.36
C VAL A 146 25.16 -8.74 -0.41
N LEU A 147 25.07 -9.76 0.45
CA LEU A 147 23.97 -9.87 1.42
C LEU A 147 23.97 -8.72 2.42
N LEU A 148 25.14 -8.28 2.87
CA LEU A 148 25.29 -7.15 3.77
C LEU A 148 24.83 -5.83 3.10
N VAL A 149 25.21 -5.60 1.85
CA VAL A 149 24.78 -4.40 1.10
C VAL A 149 23.27 -4.39 0.90
N VAL A 150 22.67 -5.53 0.53
CA VAL A 150 21.21 -5.66 0.36
C VAL A 150 20.47 -5.42 1.68
N GLY A 151 20.96 -5.99 2.78
CA GLY A 151 20.39 -5.78 4.11
C GLY A 151 20.43 -4.31 4.54
N LEU A 152 21.58 -3.66 4.36
CA LEU A 152 21.74 -2.22 4.66
C LEU A 152 20.83 -1.35 3.81
N ALA A 153 20.68 -1.65 2.52
CA ALA A 153 19.78 -0.92 1.63
C ALA A 153 18.31 -1.05 2.08
N GLY A 154 17.88 -2.25 2.49
CA GLY A 154 16.53 -2.49 3.01
C GLY A 154 16.25 -1.70 4.29
N ILE A 155 17.19 -1.69 5.23
CA ILE A 155 17.08 -0.93 6.49
C ILE A 155 17.02 0.57 6.20
N ALA A 156 17.90 1.08 5.34
CA ALA A 156 17.94 2.50 4.98
C ALA A 156 16.63 2.96 4.33
N LEU A 157 16.08 2.18 3.40
CA LEU A 157 14.79 2.47 2.76
C LEU A 157 13.64 2.48 3.78
N THR A 158 13.65 1.53 4.72
CA THR A 158 12.64 1.46 5.79
C THR A 158 12.72 2.68 6.72
N ALA A 159 13.92 3.11 7.08
CA ALA A 159 14.15 4.29 7.90
C ALA A 159 13.71 5.59 7.19
N ILE A 160 14.08 5.77 5.92
CA ILE A 160 13.68 6.91 5.10
C ILE A 160 12.15 6.98 4.96
N PHE A 161 11.50 5.82 4.76
CA PHE A 161 10.05 5.74 4.69
C PHE A 161 9.39 6.19 5.99
N TRP A 162 9.91 5.77 7.14
CA TRP A 162 9.43 6.19 8.46
C TRP A 162 9.61 7.69 8.68
N LEU A 163 10.78 8.25 8.35
CA LEU A 163 11.08 9.67 8.49
C LEU A 163 10.19 10.55 7.60
N ARG A 164 9.93 10.15 6.34
CA ARG A 164 9.01 10.90 5.46
C ARG A 164 7.56 10.83 5.94
N ARG A 165 7.18 9.77 6.67
CA ARG A 165 5.84 9.64 7.23
C ARG A 165 5.65 10.55 8.44
N SER A 166 6.65 10.66 9.32
CA SER A 166 6.56 11.50 10.52
C SER A 166 6.47 12.99 10.20
N ASP A 167 7.13 13.48 9.15
CA ASP A 167 7.05 14.91 8.78
C ASP A 167 5.63 15.36 8.40
N ARG A 168 4.77 14.43 7.97
CA ARG A 168 3.37 14.75 7.63
C ARG A 168 2.44 14.78 8.84
N SER A 169 2.79 14.15 9.95
CA SER A 169 1.94 14.15 11.16
C SER A 169 2.14 15.40 12.02
N TRP A 170 3.28 16.09 11.90
CA TRP A 170 3.59 17.26 12.74
C TRP A 170 3.13 18.60 12.17
N ARG A 171 2.75 18.67 10.88
CA ARG A 171 2.11 19.86 10.31
C ARG A 171 0.59 19.81 10.50
N GLY A 172 0.17 19.75 11.76
CA GLY A 172 -1.21 20.06 12.12
C GLY A 172 -1.51 21.53 11.79
N PRO A 173 -2.76 21.86 11.43
CA PRO A 173 -3.16 23.22 11.11
C PRO A 173 -2.89 24.12 12.31
N ARG A 174 -2.06 25.15 12.13
CA ARG A 174 -1.95 26.23 13.10
C ARG A 174 -3.31 26.91 13.12
N ALA A 175 -4.00 26.80 14.25
CA ALA A 175 -5.20 27.58 14.50
C ALA A 175 -4.84 29.06 14.35
N SER A 176 -5.51 29.72 13.42
CA SER A 176 -5.54 31.17 13.20
C SER A 176 -6.92 31.68 13.54
#